data_AF-A0A8T4YGL1-F1
#
_entry.id   AF-A0A8T4YGL1-F1
#
_cell.length_a   1.000
_cell.length_b   1.000
_cell.length_c   1.000
_cell.angle_alpha   90.00
_cell.angle_beta   90.00
_cell.angle_gamma   90.00
#
_symmetry.space_group_name_H-M   'P 1'
#
loop_
_entity.id
_entity.type
_entity.pdbx_description
1 polymer ?
#
loop_
_entity_poly.entity_id
_entity_poly.type
_entity_poly.pdbx_seq_one_letter_code
_entity_poly.pdbx_strand_id
1 'polypeptide(L)'
;WAAWVPAIAFWTIYHFTYFLLGSSLMLLFRKRWIDVEKLPFPFMIGMWEGVSRVNEKRFNMALLLGLIIGFFINLQILLTYLFPWWPDIIGWRANNVSPNGCAVVSSWGNPITWQLGSTLVAFMRWNMQPLNFIIAYLVPLDISFSMWSLTLLLMILAQIAYYVGYYSGIFSLGGCCRVLGWAGYLMSPTWGPPYYWSWLCHVGGGVALVAMMIWRARTDLSETFRMAFGKTAEKPSEEPFSYRTVYFYIIGSSLVFLAFLGSMGVTIVPGFTVLITSIIYIIGESYVRGLTGYAYQQERAMWPAWPLKFIWPQAPRPYTNDYFWSGEILINGVNTAGAGVHTWGEASMHGFALASRTKINYRTAFYIMVLTIFIGLPISMVIRVWWFNIMGGRAGTCSSSWDCAWIGADNWDNNIPGPDLIAIFLLAGFIVVAALDFLRMRFIWWPIHPVGFLLSGAAREIWTGTWTAFLAAWIAKWLTLRIGGSRLYEEHGVAFIGGALAGTLAVIFVGAVISVVRFFIPF
;
A
#
# COMPACT_ATOMS: atom_id res chain seq x y z
N TRP A 1 -0.67 22.87 -27.31
CA TRP A 1 -1.46 21.62 -27.21
C TRP A 1 -1.10 20.59 -28.27
N ALA A 2 -1.05 20.92 -29.58
CA ALA A 2 -0.70 19.97 -30.64
C ALA A 2 0.57 19.13 -30.36
N ALA A 3 1.64 19.75 -29.82
CA ALA A 3 2.87 19.05 -29.44
C ALA A 3 2.71 18.04 -28.28
N TRP A 4 1.73 18.24 -27.40
CA TRP A 4 1.50 17.39 -26.22
C TRP A 4 0.50 16.26 -26.47
N VAL A 5 -0.35 16.37 -27.50
CA VAL A 5 -1.38 15.36 -27.81
C VAL A 5 -0.79 13.96 -27.97
N PRO A 6 0.33 13.73 -28.71
CA PRO A 6 0.91 12.40 -28.84
C PRO A 6 1.34 11.81 -27.49
N ALA A 7 1.98 12.61 -26.64
CA ALA A 7 2.43 12.18 -25.32
C ALA A 7 1.24 11.88 -24.38
N ILE A 8 0.24 12.75 -24.37
CA ILE A 8 -0.99 12.55 -23.57
C ILE A 8 -1.70 11.28 -24.01
N ALA A 9 -1.85 11.05 -25.31
CA ALA A 9 -2.48 9.84 -25.84
C ALA A 9 -1.68 8.59 -25.46
N PHE A 10 -0.36 8.61 -25.68
CA PHE A 10 0.54 7.50 -25.35
C PHE A 10 0.44 7.11 -23.87
N TRP A 11 0.61 8.08 -22.96
CA TRP A 11 0.56 7.81 -21.52
C TRP A 11 -0.84 7.43 -21.04
N THR A 12 -1.90 7.98 -21.64
CA THR A 12 -3.27 7.57 -21.32
C THR A 12 -3.50 6.09 -21.64
N ILE A 13 -3.15 5.66 -22.85
CA ILE A 13 -3.33 4.27 -23.28
C ILE A 13 -2.44 3.33 -22.45
N TYR A 14 -1.22 3.77 -22.14
CA TYR A 14 -0.31 3.04 -21.26
C TYR A 14 -0.92 2.78 -19.87
N HIS A 15 -1.43 3.83 -19.20
CA HIS A 15 -2.07 3.67 -17.88
C HIS A 15 -3.36 2.85 -17.96
N PHE A 16 -4.14 3.00 -19.04
CA PHE A 16 -5.32 2.19 -19.27
C PHE A 16 -4.99 0.70 -19.42
N THR A 17 -3.82 0.36 -19.96
CA THR A 17 -3.36 -1.02 -20.09
C THR A 17 -3.13 -1.66 -18.72
N TYR A 18 -2.51 -0.95 -17.77
CA TYR A 18 -2.38 -1.43 -16.39
C TYR A 18 -3.71 -1.55 -15.68
N PHE A 19 -4.61 -0.59 -15.92
CA PHE A 19 -5.95 -0.69 -15.38
C PHE A 19 -6.63 -1.97 -15.87
N LEU A 20 -6.65 -2.20 -17.18
CA LEU A 20 -7.28 -3.38 -17.74
C LEU A 20 -6.65 -4.68 -17.25
N LEU A 21 -5.32 -4.75 -17.15
CA LEU A 21 -4.60 -5.90 -16.58
C LEU A 21 -4.99 -6.14 -15.12
N GLY A 22 -4.88 -5.10 -14.28
CA GLY A 22 -5.20 -5.17 -12.86
C GLY A 22 -6.66 -5.55 -12.60
N SER A 23 -7.59 -4.87 -13.26
CA SER A 23 -9.03 -5.11 -13.11
C SER A 23 -9.46 -6.48 -13.63
N SER A 24 -8.86 -6.97 -14.72
CA SER A 24 -9.18 -8.29 -15.27
C SER A 24 -8.65 -9.43 -14.39
N LEU A 25 -7.48 -9.26 -13.76
CA LEU A 25 -7.03 -10.15 -12.69
C LEU A 25 -8.00 -10.13 -11.50
N MET A 26 -8.51 -8.96 -11.12
CA MET A 26 -9.49 -8.88 -10.05
C MET A 26 -10.81 -9.56 -10.40
N LEU A 27 -11.27 -9.48 -11.65
CA LEU A 27 -12.43 -10.25 -12.12
C LEU A 27 -12.23 -11.76 -11.93
N LEU A 28 -11.02 -12.26 -12.18
CA LEU A 28 -10.68 -13.68 -12.00
C LEU A 28 -10.70 -14.11 -10.53
N PHE A 29 -10.19 -13.28 -9.61
CA PHE A 29 -10.12 -13.59 -8.18
C PHE A 29 -11.34 -13.15 -7.36
N ARG A 30 -12.24 -12.35 -7.94
CA ARG A 30 -13.38 -11.72 -7.27
C ARG A 30 -14.20 -12.72 -6.46
N LYS A 31 -14.68 -13.79 -7.10
CA LYS A 31 -15.51 -14.81 -6.45
C LYS A 31 -14.80 -15.45 -5.28
N ARG A 32 -13.52 -15.77 -5.43
CA ARG A 32 -12.74 -16.38 -4.35
C ARG A 32 -12.61 -15.43 -3.16
N TRP A 33 -12.24 -14.19 -3.38
CA TRP A 33 -11.94 -13.27 -2.28
C TRP A 33 -13.19 -12.65 -1.64
N ILE A 34 -14.24 -12.41 -2.42
CA ILE A 34 -15.48 -11.77 -1.91
C ILE A 34 -16.48 -12.82 -1.44
N ASP A 35 -16.74 -13.86 -2.23
CA ASP A 35 -17.86 -14.76 -1.98
C ASP A 35 -17.43 -16.00 -1.14
N VAL A 36 -16.22 -16.52 -1.38
CA VAL A 36 -15.70 -17.72 -0.69
C VAL A 36 -14.93 -17.35 0.58
N GLU A 37 -13.86 -16.55 0.46
CA GLU A 37 -12.98 -16.18 1.58
C GLU A 37 -13.53 -15.01 2.40
N LYS A 38 -14.46 -14.23 1.83
CA LYS A 38 -15.14 -13.10 2.48
C LYS A 38 -14.17 -12.13 3.13
N LEU A 39 -13.21 -11.64 2.34
CA LEU A 39 -12.28 -10.62 2.81
C LEU A 39 -13.05 -9.41 3.38
N PRO A 40 -12.58 -8.81 4.48
CA PRO A 40 -13.31 -7.77 5.19
C PRO A 40 -13.42 -6.45 4.42
N PHE A 41 -12.41 -6.06 3.64
CA PHE A 41 -12.27 -4.75 3.00
C PHE A 41 -12.54 -3.58 3.98
N PRO A 42 -11.63 -3.33 4.95
CA PRO A 42 -11.82 -2.34 6.01
C PRO A 42 -12.26 -0.95 5.53
N PHE A 43 -11.66 -0.43 4.45
CA PHE A 43 -12.08 0.85 3.86
C PHE A 43 -13.55 0.87 3.44
N MET A 44 -14.02 -0.22 2.82
CA MET A 44 -15.39 -0.31 2.34
C MET A 44 -16.36 -0.45 3.51
N ILE A 45 -15.98 -1.19 4.57
CA ILE A 45 -16.76 -1.25 5.81
C ILE A 45 -16.94 0.16 6.37
N GLY A 46 -15.84 0.88 6.59
CA GLY A 46 -15.89 2.21 7.19
C GLY A 46 -16.70 3.22 6.37
N MET A 47 -16.49 3.26 5.04
CA MET A 47 -17.24 4.16 4.15
C MET A 47 -18.72 3.79 4.04
N TRP A 48 -19.03 2.50 3.84
CA TRP A 48 -20.40 2.04 3.66
C TRP A 48 -21.23 2.13 4.94
N GLU A 49 -20.63 1.90 6.10
CA GLU A 49 -21.34 1.98 7.38
C GLU A 49 -21.90 3.39 7.62
N GLY A 50 -21.10 4.43 7.34
CA GLY A 50 -21.55 5.81 7.46
C GLY A 50 -22.72 6.12 6.53
N VAL A 51 -22.62 5.72 5.26
CA VAL A 51 -23.65 5.98 4.24
C VAL A 51 -24.93 5.20 4.51
N SER A 52 -24.83 3.90 4.78
CA SER A 52 -25.98 3.02 5.00
C SER A 52 -26.80 3.45 6.21
N ARG A 53 -26.16 3.83 7.32
CA ARG A 53 -26.86 4.30 8.52
C ARG A 53 -27.59 5.61 8.30
N VAL A 54 -27.00 6.53 7.54
CA VAL A 54 -27.68 7.79 7.16
C VAL A 54 -28.92 7.48 6.32
N ASN A 55 -28.78 6.59 5.33
CA ASN A 55 -29.89 6.20 4.45
C ASN A 55 -31.02 5.49 5.23
N GLU A 56 -30.68 4.62 6.16
CA GLU A 56 -31.62 3.89 7.02
C GLU A 56 -32.12 4.74 8.22
N LYS A 57 -31.67 5.99 8.36
CA LYS A 57 -31.93 6.87 9.52
C LYS A 57 -31.58 6.24 10.87
N ARG A 58 -30.56 5.36 10.88
CA ARG A 58 -30.07 4.64 12.08
C ARG A 58 -28.90 5.36 12.72
N PHE A 59 -29.20 6.49 13.35
CA PHE A 59 -28.22 7.24 14.14
C PHE A 59 -28.13 6.67 15.54
N ASN A 60 -26.93 6.26 15.95
CA ASN A 60 -26.65 5.92 17.34
C ASN A 60 -25.60 6.88 17.92
N MET A 61 -25.49 6.91 19.24
CA MET A 61 -24.54 7.77 19.94
C MET A 61 -23.09 7.48 19.50
N ALA A 62 -22.76 6.22 19.22
CA ALA A 62 -21.43 5.84 18.75
C ALA A 62 -21.07 6.51 17.41
N LEU A 63 -21.97 6.51 16.42
CA LEU A 63 -21.78 7.17 15.13
C LEU A 63 -21.59 8.68 15.30
N LEU A 64 -22.42 9.33 16.13
CA LEU A 64 -22.33 10.76 16.39
C LEU A 64 -21.04 11.14 17.11
N LEU A 65 -20.66 10.39 18.14
CA LEU A 65 -19.39 10.58 18.86
C LEU A 65 -18.21 10.40 17.92
N GLY A 66 -18.25 9.36 17.08
CA GLY A 66 -17.24 9.15 16.03
C GLY A 66 -17.11 10.38 15.14
N LEU A 67 -18.23 10.88 14.59
CA LEU A 67 -18.25 12.05 13.73
C LEU A 67 -17.68 13.29 14.42
N ILE A 68 -18.13 13.59 15.63
CA ILE A 68 -17.68 14.74 16.41
C ILE A 68 -16.17 14.62 16.68
N ILE A 69 -15.71 13.49 17.18
CA ILE A 69 -14.28 13.28 17.52
C ILE A 69 -13.41 13.35 16.27
N GLY A 70 -13.81 12.65 15.19
CA GLY A 70 -13.10 12.68 13.91
C GLY A 70 -13.02 14.09 13.33
N PHE A 71 -14.11 14.85 13.40
CA PHE A 71 -14.16 16.24 12.93
C PHE A 71 -13.25 17.14 13.77
N PHE A 72 -13.43 17.18 15.10
CA PHE A 72 -12.69 18.13 15.95
C PHE A 72 -11.20 17.83 16.03
N ILE A 73 -10.77 16.57 16.04
CA ILE A 73 -9.34 16.24 16.03
C ILE A 73 -8.70 16.68 14.70
N ASN A 74 -9.33 16.40 13.56
CA ASN A 74 -8.75 16.81 12.27
C ASN A 74 -8.86 18.33 12.06
N LEU A 75 -9.92 18.98 12.57
CA LEU A 75 -10.05 20.43 12.54
C LEU A 75 -8.94 21.08 13.35
N GLN A 76 -8.65 20.54 14.55
CA GLN A 76 -7.51 20.95 15.37
C GLN A 76 -6.20 20.85 14.58
N ILE A 77 -5.95 19.73 13.89
CA ILE A 77 -4.76 19.57 13.01
C ILE A 77 -4.75 20.64 11.92
N LEU A 78 -5.86 20.81 11.18
CA LEU A 78 -5.97 21.78 10.09
C LEU A 78 -5.69 23.21 10.58
N LEU A 79 -6.27 23.62 11.70
CA LEU A 79 -6.08 24.94 12.28
C LEU A 79 -4.64 25.17 12.73
N THR A 80 -3.93 24.15 13.23
CA THR A 80 -2.49 24.26 13.51
C THR A 80 -1.63 24.46 12.26
N TYR A 81 -2.08 24.07 11.07
CA TYR A 81 -1.37 24.39 9.81
C TYR A 81 -1.75 25.76 9.25
N LEU A 82 -3.01 26.17 9.42
CA LEU A 82 -3.50 27.43 8.88
C LEU A 82 -3.03 28.63 9.71
N PHE A 83 -3.04 28.51 11.05
CA PHE A 83 -2.84 29.63 11.95
C PHE A 83 -1.64 29.38 12.88
N PRO A 84 -0.54 30.13 12.75
CA PRO A 84 0.61 30.01 13.64
C PRO A 84 0.27 30.21 15.12
N TRP A 85 -0.73 31.04 15.43
CA TRP A 85 -1.19 31.35 16.80
C TRP A 85 -2.14 30.30 17.40
N TRP A 86 -2.70 29.39 16.59
CA TRP A 86 -3.62 28.37 17.10
C TRP A 86 -2.88 27.38 18.02
N PRO A 87 -3.43 27.05 19.20
CA PRO A 87 -2.74 26.19 20.17
C PRO A 87 -2.55 24.77 19.63
N ASP A 88 -1.39 24.16 19.84
CA ASP A 88 -1.09 22.79 19.43
C ASP A 88 -1.41 21.76 20.53
N ILE A 89 -2.70 21.58 20.81
CA ILE A 89 -3.20 20.78 21.95
C ILE A 89 -2.76 19.31 21.88
N ILE A 90 -2.66 18.76 20.66
CA ILE A 90 -2.31 17.35 20.41
C ILE A 90 -0.82 17.16 20.07
N GLY A 91 -0.02 18.23 20.10
CA GLY A 91 1.42 18.18 19.82
C GLY A 91 1.76 17.83 18.36
N TRP A 92 0.88 18.11 17.40
CA TRP A 92 1.11 17.80 15.99
C TRP A 92 2.30 18.60 15.42
N ARG A 93 2.35 19.91 15.70
CA ARG A 93 3.46 20.79 15.31
C ARG A 93 4.70 20.51 16.17
N ALA A 94 4.51 20.34 17.48
CA ALA A 94 5.60 20.10 18.43
C ALA A 94 6.35 18.78 18.19
N ASN A 95 5.71 17.77 17.62
CA ASN A 95 6.34 16.50 17.22
C ASN A 95 6.76 16.46 15.74
N ASN A 96 6.64 17.58 15.04
CA ASN A 96 6.96 17.73 13.62
C ASN A 96 6.29 16.63 12.76
N VAL A 97 5.01 16.38 13.03
CA VAL A 97 4.28 15.26 12.43
C VAL A 97 4.00 15.55 10.96
N SER A 98 4.34 14.60 10.10
CA SER A 98 4.03 14.68 8.67
C SER A 98 2.51 14.53 8.41
N PRO A 99 1.99 14.98 7.25
CA PRO A 99 0.58 14.77 6.89
C PRO A 99 0.08 13.32 6.97
N ASN A 100 0.98 12.34 6.83
CA ASN A 100 0.67 10.91 6.97
C ASN A 100 0.63 10.41 8.43
N GLY A 101 0.77 11.31 9.41
CA GLY A 101 0.78 10.99 10.84
C GLY A 101 2.10 10.60 11.43
N CYS A 102 3.15 10.62 10.62
CA CYS A 102 4.42 10.12 11.07
C CYS A 102 5.16 11.18 11.91
N ALA A 103 5.39 10.88 13.19
CA ALA A 103 6.18 11.69 14.08
C ALA A 103 7.69 11.47 13.84
N VAL A 104 8.45 12.56 13.89
CA VAL A 104 9.89 12.52 13.59
C VAL A 104 10.66 12.04 14.83
N VAL A 105 11.59 11.11 14.60
CA VAL A 105 12.59 10.67 15.58
C VAL A 105 13.96 11.05 15.04
N SER A 106 14.49 12.21 15.44
CA SER A 106 15.79 12.70 15.01
C SER A 106 16.30 13.77 15.96
N SER A 107 17.61 14.06 15.93
CA SER A 107 18.24 15.10 16.75
C SER A 107 17.65 16.50 16.59
N TRP A 108 17.07 16.80 15.43
CA TRP A 108 16.37 18.05 15.13
C TRP A 108 14.85 17.97 15.33
N GLY A 109 14.34 16.85 15.85
CA GLY A 109 12.93 16.63 16.16
C GLY A 109 12.60 16.94 17.62
N ASN A 110 11.50 16.35 18.10
CA ASN A 110 11.12 16.48 19.51
C ASN A 110 12.19 15.83 20.42
N PRO A 111 12.66 16.51 21.48
CA PRO A 111 13.71 15.96 22.36
C PRO A 111 13.34 14.62 23.01
N ILE A 112 12.06 14.41 23.38
CA ILE A 112 11.59 13.19 24.04
C ILE A 112 11.61 12.02 23.04
N THR A 113 11.14 12.24 21.81
CA THR A 113 11.17 11.20 20.78
C THR A 113 12.62 10.88 20.40
N TRP A 114 13.48 11.90 20.36
CA TRP A 114 14.90 11.70 20.11
C TRP A 114 15.59 10.89 21.20
N GLN A 115 15.31 11.12 22.49
CA GLN A 115 15.88 10.32 23.58
C GLN A 115 15.62 8.82 23.40
N LEU A 116 14.41 8.44 22.98
CA LEU A 116 14.09 7.05 22.64
C LEU A 116 14.86 6.60 21.40
N GLY A 117 14.90 7.42 20.35
CA GLY A 117 15.64 7.13 19.12
C GLY A 117 17.16 7.01 19.31
N SER A 118 17.76 7.79 20.21
CA SER A 118 19.20 7.74 20.51
C SER A 118 19.57 6.63 21.48
N THR A 119 18.58 5.89 21.99
CA THR A 119 18.77 4.75 22.91
C THR A 119 18.42 3.42 22.25
N LEU A 120 17.33 3.39 21.46
CA LEU A 120 16.82 2.18 20.83
C LEU A 120 17.14 2.18 19.33
N VAL A 121 17.86 1.14 18.89
CA VAL A 121 18.38 0.98 17.51
C VAL A 121 17.25 1.12 16.48
N ALA A 122 16.17 0.38 16.67
CA ALA A 122 15.05 0.29 15.74
C ALA A 122 13.77 1.01 16.21
N PHE A 123 13.86 1.90 17.20
CA PHE A 123 12.78 2.86 17.47
C PHE A 123 12.87 4.01 16.47
N MET A 124 12.33 3.78 15.28
CA MET A 124 12.57 4.66 14.13
C MET A 124 11.48 5.72 13.98
N ARG A 125 10.21 5.35 14.11
CA ARG A 125 9.06 6.20 13.79
C ARG A 125 7.86 5.73 14.61
N TRP A 126 6.92 6.62 14.89
CA TRP A 126 5.63 6.31 15.53
C TRP A 126 4.53 7.16 14.90
N ASN A 127 3.28 6.67 14.97
CA ASN A 127 2.16 7.31 14.30
C ASN A 127 1.26 8.09 15.28
N MET A 128 0.83 9.28 14.84
CA MET A 128 -0.10 10.17 15.54
C MET A 128 -1.36 10.47 14.70
N GLN A 129 -1.49 9.94 13.47
CA GLN A 129 -2.64 10.23 12.62
C GLN A 129 -3.87 9.44 13.06
N PRO A 130 -4.95 10.10 13.51
CA PRO A 130 -6.15 9.41 14.01
C PRO A 130 -6.75 8.43 12.99
N LEU A 131 -6.71 8.79 11.70
CA LEU A 131 -7.20 7.95 10.61
C LEU A 131 -6.53 6.57 10.59
N ASN A 132 -5.23 6.48 10.88
CA ASN A 132 -4.53 5.20 10.92
C ASN A 132 -5.01 4.35 12.10
N PHE A 133 -5.24 4.92 13.28
CA PHE A 133 -5.79 4.17 14.43
C PHE A 133 -7.20 3.64 14.14
N ILE A 134 -8.02 4.45 13.47
CA ILE A 134 -9.40 4.11 13.09
C ILE A 134 -9.42 2.96 12.08
N ILE A 135 -8.59 2.99 11.04
CA ILE A 135 -8.51 1.90 10.05
C ILE A 135 -7.92 0.64 10.69
N ALA A 136 -6.88 0.76 11.51
CA ALA A 136 -6.26 -0.36 12.22
C ALA A 136 -7.25 -1.11 13.13
N TYR A 137 -8.27 -0.43 13.68
CA TYR A 137 -9.33 -1.04 14.48
C TYR A 137 -10.20 -2.04 13.69
N LEU A 138 -10.35 -1.81 12.38
CA LEU A 138 -11.11 -2.70 11.50
C LEU A 138 -10.31 -3.94 11.06
N VAL A 139 -8.99 -3.93 11.20
CA VAL A 139 -8.11 -5.05 10.84
C VAL A 139 -8.41 -6.29 11.72
N PRO A 140 -8.36 -7.52 11.18
CA PRO A 140 -8.42 -8.74 11.98
C PRO A 140 -7.44 -8.74 13.16
N LEU A 141 -7.91 -9.22 14.33
CA LEU A 141 -7.20 -9.08 15.60
C LEU A 141 -5.84 -9.81 15.60
N ASP A 142 -5.76 -10.96 14.95
CA ASP A 142 -4.55 -11.77 14.80
C ASP A 142 -3.51 -11.11 13.89
N ILE A 143 -3.95 -10.45 12.80
CA ILE A 143 -3.07 -9.66 11.94
C ILE A 143 -2.52 -8.46 12.70
N SER A 144 -3.39 -7.74 13.43
CA SER A 144 -2.94 -6.60 14.23
C SER A 144 -1.94 -7.02 15.31
N PHE A 145 -2.22 -8.12 16.01
CA PHE A 145 -1.29 -8.71 16.98
C PHE A 145 0.06 -9.02 16.34
N SER A 146 0.04 -9.73 15.22
CA SER A 146 1.24 -10.14 14.49
C SER A 146 2.07 -8.94 14.05
N MET A 147 1.43 -7.91 13.50
CA MET A 147 2.14 -6.73 12.99
C MET A 147 2.94 -6.04 14.11
N TRP A 148 2.30 -5.61 15.20
CA TRP A 148 3.01 -4.87 16.25
C TRP A 148 3.99 -5.76 17.03
N SER A 149 3.62 -7.02 17.31
CA SER A 149 4.49 -7.92 18.07
C SER A 149 5.75 -8.31 17.30
N LEU A 150 5.65 -8.51 15.98
CA LEU A 150 6.81 -8.78 15.13
C LEU A 150 7.64 -7.52 14.88
N THR A 151 7.04 -6.33 14.87
CA THR A 151 7.82 -5.08 14.89
C THR A 151 8.60 -4.92 16.21
N LEU A 152 8.02 -5.27 17.36
CA LEU A 152 8.78 -5.29 18.61
C LEU A 152 9.88 -6.36 18.61
N LEU A 153 9.62 -7.53 18.02
CA LEU A 153 10.65 -8.55 17.83
C LEU A 153 11.80 -8.01 16.99
N LEU A 154 11.52 -7.34 15.87
CA LEU A 154 12.53 -6.65 15.07
C LEU A 154 13.32 -5.66 15.94
N MET A 155 12.64 -4.86 16.78
CA MET A 155 13.33 -3.91 17.65
C MET A 155 14.29 -4.59 18.62
N ILE A 156 13.88 -5.70 19.23
CA ILE A 156 14.69 -6.49 20.15
C ILE A 156 15.88 -7.12 19.41
N LEU A 157 15.64 -7.76 18.26
CA LEU A 157 16.67 -8.40 17.45
C LEU A 157 17.69 -7.38 16.95
N ALA A 158 17.25 -6.21 16.49
CA ALA A 158 18.12 -5.13 16.06
C ALA A 158 18.98 -4.60 17.22
N GLN A 159 18.40 -4.50 18.42
CA GLN A 159 19.16 -4.10 19.62
C GLN A 159 20.22 -5.14 19.99
N ILE A 160 19.89 -6.44 19.92
CA ILE A 160 20.86 -7.53 20.14
C ILE A 160 21.97 -7.48 19.08
N ALA A 161 21.63 -7.31 17.81
CA ALA A 161 22.60 -7.20 16.72
C ALA A 161 23.55 -6.01 16.93
N TYR A 162 23.04 -4.88 17.43
CA TYR A 162 23.89 -3.75 17.78
C TYR A 162 24.93 -4.09 18.86
N TYR A 163 24.52 -4.80 19.93
CA TYR A 163 25.45 -5.19 21.00
C TYR A 163 26.56 -6.16 20.55
N VAL A 164 26.35 -6.92 19.47
CA VAL A 164 27.38 -7.78 18.88
C VAL A 164 28.17 -7.11 17.76
N GLY A 165 28.00 -5.80 17.56
CA GLY A 165 28.83 -4.97 16.69
C GLY A 165 28.23 -4.55 15.34
N TYR A 166 26.94 -4.84 15.09
CA TYR A 166 26.25 -4.32 13.90
C TYR A 166 25.79 -2.87 14.08
N TYR A 167 25.47 -2.19 12.98
CA TYR A 167 24.89 -0.84 12.97
C TYR A 167 25.73 0.25 13.65
N SER A 168 27.06 0.19 13.49
CA SER A 168 27.98 1.22 14.00
C SER A 168 27.54 2.63 13.58
N GLY A 169 27.40 3.53 14.56
CA GLY A 169 26.96 4.91 14.31
C GLY A 169 25.45 5.11 14.20
N ILE A 170 24.61 4.09 14.36
CA ILE A 170 23.15 4.22 14.17
C ILE A 170 22.48 5.31 15.02
N PHE A 171 23.00 5.58 16.22
CA PHE A 171 22.44 6.60 17.12
C PHE A 171 22.72 8.04 16.69
N SER A 172 23.57 8.28 15.68
CA SER A 172 23.67 9.60 15.04
C SER A 172 22.62 9.82 13.95
N LEU A 173 21.94 8.75 13.53
CA LEU A 173 20.97 8.78 12.43
C LEU A 173 19.56 9.05 12.94
N GLY A 174 18.83 9.89 12.19
CA GLY A 174 17.38 10.01 12.33
C GLY A 174 16.66 8.75 11.84
N GLY A 175 15.46 8.51 12.36
CA GLY A 175 14.68 7.32 12.09
C GLY A 175 14.33 7.09 10.62
N CYS A 176 14.14 8.15 9.80
CA CYS A 176 13.97 7.95 8.35
C CYS A 176 15.19 7.31 7.69
N CYS A 177 16.40 7.75 8.06
CA CYS A 177 17.62 7.20 7.48
C CYS A 177 17.82 5.74 7.89
N ARG A 178 17.37 5.37 9.09
CA ARG A 178 17.40 3.97 9.56
C ARG A 178 16.44 3.08 8.77
N VAL A 179 15.19 3.53 8.56
CA VAL A 179 14.16 2.78 7.81
C VAL A 179 14.48 2.70 6.32
N LEU A 180 14.93 3.81 5.73
CA LEU A 180 15.11 3.92 4.28
C LEU A 180 16.54 3.56 3.83
N GLY A 181 17.44 3.24 4.76
CA GLY A 181 18.82 2.87 4.45
C GLY A 181 19.65 3.99 3.81
N TRP A 182 19.19 5.25 3.83
CA TRP A 182 19.85 6.38 3.14
C TRP A 182 21.25 6.72 3.66
N ALA A 183 21.55 6.34 4.90
CA ALA A 183 22.89 6.52 5.45
C ALA A 183 23.86 5.39 5.04
N GLY A 184 23.36 4.36 4.37
CA GLY A 184 24.11 3.16 4.03
C GLY A 184 23.46 1.92 4.64
N TYR A 185 23.51 0.86 3.85
CA TYR A 185 22.85 -0.41 4.12
C TYR A 185 23.27 -1.06 5.45
N LEU A 186 24.57 -1.02 5.75
CA LEU A 186 25.15 -1.65 6.95
C LEU A 186 24.68 -1.02 8.28
N MET A 187 24.14 0.21 8.22
CA MET A 187 23.59 0.91 9.40
C MET A 187 22.07 0.79 9.53
N SER A 188 21.39 0.20 8.55
CA SER A 188 19.94 0.04 8.56
C SER A 188 19.54 -1.27 9.24
N PRO A 189 18.72 -1.24 10.30
CA PRO A 189 18.20 -2.46 10.93
C PRO A 189 17.12 -3.15 10.08
N THR A 190 16.52 -2.45 9.12
CA THR A 190 15.47 -3.00 8.24
C THR A 190 16.05 -3.67 7.01
N TRP A 191 17.06 -3.04 6.40
CA TRP A 191 17.67 -3.55 5.17
C TRP A 191 18.98 -4.27 5.45
N GLY A 192 19.78 -3.83 6.41
CA GLY A 192 21.13 -4.31 6.69
C GLY A 192 21.25 -5.65 7.41
N PRO A 193 22.50 -6.15 7.53
CA PRO A 193 22.82 -7.35 8.29
C PRO A 193 22.54 -7.21 9.79
N PRO A 194 22.31 -8.32 10.50
CA PRO A 194 22.33 -9.70 9.99
C PRO A 194 20.97 -10.19 9.46
N TYR A 195 19.88 -9.46 9.69
CA TYR A 195 18.53 -10.00 9.48
C TYR A 195 17.88 -9.64 8.15
N TYR A 196 18.24 -8.50 7.54
CA TYR A 196 17.68 -8.08 6.25
C TYR A 196 16.14 -8.12 6.25
N TRP A 197 15.55 -7.66 7.35
CA TRP A 197 14.15 -7.91 7.71
C TRP A 197 13.16 -7.52 6.60
N SER A 198 13.36 -6.38 5.96
CA SER A 198 12.52 -5.93 4.85
C SER A 198 12.67 -6.81 3.60
N TRP A 199 13.87 -7.32 3.28
CA TRP A 199 14.04 -8.28 2.16
C TRP A 199 13.30 -9.59 2.43
N LEU A 200 13.40 -10.09 3.66
CA LEU A 200 12.72 -11.29 4.12
C LEU A 200 11.19 -11.14 3.98
N CYS A 201 10.63 -10.02 4.43
CA CYS A 201 9.20 -9.75 4.39
C CYS A 201 8.70 -9.43 2.97
N HIS A 202 9.28 -8.47 2.26
CA HIS A 202 8.75 -7.99 0.97
C HIS A 202 8.99 -8.96 -0.18
N VAL A 203 10.22 -9.43 -0.32
CA VAL A 203 10.61 -10.25 -1.48
C VAL A 203 10.21 -11.70 -1.22
N GLY A 204 10.83 -12.34 -0.24
CA GLY A 204 10.56 -13.74 0.06
C GLY A 204 9.12 -13.98 0.51
N GLY A 205 8.69 -13.22 1.51
CA GLY A 205 7.35 -13.33 2.06
C GLY A 205 6.25 -12.95 1.07
N GLY A 206 6.42 -11.87 0.31
CA GLY A 206 5.47 -11.43 -0.72
C GLY A 206 5.28 -12.45 -1.83
N VAL A 207 6.39 -13.02 -2.33
CA VAL A 207 6.34 -14.10 -3.35
C VAL A 207 5.67 -15.36 -2.78
N ALA A 208 5.99 -15.77 -1.55
CA ALA A 208 5.31 -16.89 -0.90
C ALA A 208 3.82 -16.67 -0.73
N LEU A 209 3.39 -15.47 -0.31
CA LEU A 209 1.97 -15.15 -0.15
C LEU A 209 1.22 -15.40 -1.47
N VAL A 210 1.72 -14.83 -2.58
CA VAL A 210 1.10 -14.98 -3.90
C VAL A 210 1.14 -16.43 -4.38
N ALA A 211 2.26 -17.12 -4.20
CA ALA A 211 2.38 -18.54 -4.56
C ALA A 211 1.35 -19.41 -3.80
N MET A 212 1.19 -19.19 -2.50
CA MET A 212 0.22 -19.91 -1.66
C MET A 212 -1.22 -19.56 -2.03
N MET A 213 -1.50 -18.31 -2.40
CA MET A 213 -2.81 -17.91 -2.91
C MET A 213 -3.16 -18.62 -4.22
N ILE A 214 -2.23 -18.63 -5.18
CA ILE A 214 -2.41 -19.34 -6.46
C ILE A 214 -2.57 -20.85 -6.20
N TRP A 215 -1.78 -21.43 -5.30
CA TRP A 215 -1.89 -22.82 -4.92
C TRP A 215 -3.27 -23.16 -4.34
N ARG A 216 -3.82 -22.34 -3.45
CA ARG A 216 -5.17 -22.53 -2.90
C ARG A 216 -6.27 -22.33 -3.94
N ALA A 217 -6.06 -21.43 -4.90
CA ALA A 217 -6.99 -21.16 -5.98
C ALA A 217 -6.84 -22.13 -7.18
N ARG A 218 -5.90 -23.08 -7.17
CA ARG A 218 -5.55 -23.91 -8.34
C ARG A 218 -6.73 -24.67 -8.95
N THR A 219 -7.65 -25.17 -8.11
CA THR A 219 -8.84 -25.89 -8.57
C THR A 219 -9.76 -24.93 -9.31
N ASP A 220 -10.06 -23.79 -8.68
CA ASP A 220 -10.93 -22.76 -9.22
C ASP A 220 -10.34 -22.20 -10.53
N LEU A 221 -9.05 -21.88 -10.55
CA LEU A 221 -8.33 -21.41 -11.74
C LEU A 221 -8.33 -22.46 -12.87
N SER A 222 -8.23 -23.75 -12.53
CA SER A 222 -8.31 -24.82 -13.53
C SER A 222 -9.71 -24.94 -14.13
N GLU A 223 -10.75 -24.71 -13.32
CA GLU A 223 -12.14 -24.71 -13.76
C GLU A 223 -12.45 -23.50 -14.64
N THR A 224 -12.04 -22.29 -14.23
CA THR A 224 -12.21 -21.08 -15.04
C THR A 224 -11.49 -21.18 -16.38
N PHE A 225 -10.29 -21.77 -16.39
CA PHE A 225 -9.54 -22.02 -17.64
C PHE A 225 -10.26 -23.02 -18.55
N ARG A 226 -10.77 -24.12 -18.00
CA ARG A 226 -11.56 -25.11 -18.77
C ARG A 226 -12.87 -24.52 -19.29
N MET A 227 -13.52 -23.61 -18.56
CA MET A 227 -14.71 -22.90 -19.03
C MET A 227 -14.39 -21.88 -20.14
N ALA A 228 -13.22 -21.26 -20.09
CA ALA A 228 -12.80 -20.27 -21.09
C ALA A 228 -12.44 -20.88 -22.45
N PHE A 229 -11.79 -22.04 -22.45
CA PHE A 229 -11.22 -22.68 -23.65
C PHE A 229 -11.78 -24.07 -23.98
N GLY A 230 -12.61 -24.65 -23.11
CA GLY A 230 -13.20 -25.97 -23.29
C GLY A 230 -14.58 -25.95 -23.96
N LYS A 231 -15.13 -27.15 -24.21
CA LYS A 231 -16.50 -27.35 -24.73
C LYS A 231 -17.58 -27.35 -23.65
N THR A 232 -17.18 -27.19 -22.39
CA THR A 232 -18.12 -27.20 -21.26
C THR A 232 -18.95 -25.93 -21.31
N ALA A 233 -20.28 -26.08 -21.43
CA ALA A 233 -21.19 -24.94 -21.40
C ALA A 233 -20.97 -24.15 -20.11
N GLU A 234 -20.76 -22.84 -20.25
CA GLU A 234 -20.68 -21.92 -19.13
C GLU A 234 -22.05 -21.97 -18.42
N LYS A 235 -22.09 -22.48 -17.18
CA LYS A 235 -23.28 -22.34 -16.35
C LYS A 235 -23.59 -20.85 -16.25
N PRO A 236 -24.87 -20.42 -16.16
CA PRO A 236 -25.18 -19.02 -15.86
C PRO A 236 -24.52 -18.70 -14.53
N SER A 237 -23.37 -18.04 -14.59
CA SER A 237 -22.57 -17.72 -13.42
C SER A 237 -23.01 -16.35 -12.93
N GLU A 238 -22.95 -16.15 -11.61
CA GLU A 238 -23.06 -14.81 -11.01
C GLU A 238 -21.85 -13.92 -11.37
N GLU A 239 -21.04 -14.32 -12.37
CA GLU A 239 -19.89 -13.56 -12.83
C GLU A 239 -20.31 -12.43 -13.78
N PRO A 240 -19.65 -11.25 -13.68
CA PRO A 240 -19.95 -10.13 -14.55
C PRO A 240 -19.66 -10.44 -16.02
N PHE A 241 -18.69 -11.29 -16.32
CA PHE A 241 -18.28 -11.62 -17.69
C PHE A 241 -18.04 -13.12 -17.81
N SER A 242 -18.09 -13.63 -19.03
CA SER A 242 -17.64 -14.99 -19.29
C SER A 242 -16.14 -15.10 -19.00
N TYR A 243 -15.70 -16.28 -18.52
CA TYR A 243 -14.28 -16.49 -18.26
C TYR A 243 -13.45 -16.33 -19.54
N ARG A 244 -14.01 -16.68 -20.71
CA ARG A 244 -13.37 -16.43 -22.01
C ARG A 244 -13.06 -14.94 -22.22
N THR A 245 -13.99 -14.05 -21.90
CA THR A 245 -13.76 -12.60 -21.98
C THR A 245 -12.73 -12.13 -20.95
N VAL A 246 -12.76 -12.65 -19.72
CA VAL A 246 -11.77 -12.31 -18.69
C VAL A 246 -10.36 -12.69 -19.11
N TYR A 247 -10.13 -13.92 -19.59
CA TYR A 247 -8.82 -14.34 -20.09
C TYR A 247 -8.39 -13.56 -21.34
N PHE A 248 -9.33 -13.20 -22.21
CA PHE A 248 -9.02 -12.32 -23.35
C PHE A 248 -8.52 -10.95 -22.89
N TYR A 249 -9.12 -10.35 -21.86
CA TYR A 249 -8.63 -9.09 -21.29
C TYR A 249 -7.26 -9.25 -20.64
N ILE A 250 -7.00 -10.33 -19.90
CA ILE A 250 -5.70 -10.59 -19.27
C ILE A 250 -4.61 -10.75 -20.34
N ILE A 251 -4.83 -11.61 -21.33
CA ILE A 251 -3.85 -11.88 -22.40
C ILE A 251 -3.66 -10.63 -23.28
N GLY A 252 -4.76 -10.00 -23.69
CA GLY A 252 -4.72 -8.80 -24.53
C GLY A 252 -3.99 -7.63 -23.86
N SER A 253 -4.32 -7.35 -22.59
CA SER A 253 -3.62 -6.30 -21.83
C SER A 253 -2.14 -6.64 -21.60
N SER A 254 -1.80 -7.91 -21.35
CA SER A 254 -0.40 -8.35 -21.21
C SER A 254 0.40 -8.16 -22.51
N LEU A 255 -0.18 -8.50 -23.67
CA LEU A 255 0.48 -8.33 -24.97
C LEU A 255 0.66 -6.84 -25.31
N VAL A 256 -0.37 -6.03 -25.08
CA VAL A 256 -0.29 -4.56 -25.26
C VAL A 256 0.76 -3.97 -24.32
N PHE A 257 0.84 -4.46 -23.08
CA PHE A 257 1.84 -4.03 -22.13
C PHE A 257 3.26 -4.34 -22.60
N LEU A 258 3.52 -5.57 -23.04
CA LEU A 258 4.81 -5.95 -23.62
C LEU A 258 5.15 -5.15 -24.89
N ALA A 259 4.16 -4.83 -25.73
CA ALA A 259 4.35 -3.99 -26.90
C ALA A 259 4.74 -2.55 -26.50
N PHE A 260 4.16 -1.99 -25.44
CA PHE A 260 4.58 -0.71 -24.89
C PHE A 260 6.03 -0.75 -24.40
N LEU A 261 6.41 -1.79 -23.66
CA LEU A 261 7.80 -1.98 -23.21
C LEU A 261 8.75 -2.05 -24.41
N GLY A 262 8.40 -2.84 -25.43
CA GLY A 262 9.17 -2.94 -26.67
C GLY A 262 9.32 -1.60 -27.41
N SER A 263 8.27 -0.77 -27.43
CA SER A 263 8.32 0.59 -28.02
C SER A 263 9.24 1.54 -27.26
N MET A 264 9.45 1.31 -25.96
CA MET A 264 10.40 2.04 -25.10
C MET A 264 11.84 1.50 -25.24
N GLY A 265 12.05 0.47 -26.06
CA GLY A 265 13.35 -0.17 -26.25
C GLY A 265 13.70 -1.19 -25.17
N VAL A 266 12.69 -1.75 -24.48
CA VAL A 266 12.87 -2.86 -23.53
C VAL A 266 12.82 -4.20 -24.27
N THR A 267 13.85 -5.01 -24.11
CA THR A 267 13.97 -6.35 -24.71
C THR A 267 13.06 -7.38 -24.03
N ILE A 268 12.94 -8.56 -24.64
CA ILE A 268 11.99 -9.60 -24.25
C ILE A 268 12.19 -10.04 -22.78
N VAL A 269 13.42 -10.32 -22.35
CA VAL A 269 13.70 -10.88 -21.02
C VAL A 269 13.33 -9.90 -19.89
N PRO A 270 13.82 -8.64 -19.88
CA PRO A 270 13.37 -7.65 -18.90
C PRO A 270 11.87 -7.35 -19.03
N GLY A 271 11.32 -7.32 -20.25
CA GLY A 271 9.89 -7.10 -20.47
C GLY A 271 8.98 -8.12 -19.79
N PHE A 272 9.26 -9.42 -19.96
CA PHE A 272 8.55 -10.48 -19.24
C PHE A 272 8.80 -10.44 -17.73
N THR A 273 10.02 -10.08 -17.32
CA THR A 273 10.34 -9.92 -15.90
C THR A 273 9.48 -8.83 -15.25
N VAL A 274 9.34 -7.67 -15.89
CA VAL A 274 8.47 -6.58 -15.44
C VAL A 274 7.00 -7.00 -15.39
N LEU A 275 6.50 -7.68 -16.43
CA LEU A 275 5.11 -8.15 -16.48
C LEU A 275 4.80 -9.14 -15.35
N ILE A 276 5.60 -10.19 -15.19
CA ILE A 276 5.39 -11.22 -14.15
C ILE A 276 5.43 -10.60 -12.76
N THR A 277 6.42 -9.74 -12.52
CA THR A 277 6.58 -9.04 -11.25
C THR A 277 5.40 -8.12 -10.96
N SER A 278 4.90 -7.41 -11.98
CA SER A 278 3.70 -6.57 -11.86
C SER A 278 2.46 -7.38 -11.49
N ILE A 279 2.28 -8.59 -12.07
CA ILE A 279 1.17 -9.49 -11.73
C ILE A 279 1.28 -9.96 -10.27
N ILE A 280 2.47 -10.34 -9.81
CA ILE A 280 2.73 -10.70 -8.41
C ILE A 280 2.33 -9.54 -7.49
N TYR A 281 2.70 -8.31 -7.84
CA TYR A 281 2.38 -7.14 -7.05
C TYR A 281 0.89 -6.80 -7.04
N ILE A 282 0.23 -6.83 -8.20
CA ILE A 282 -1.23 -6.65 -8.31
C ILE A 282 -1.97 -7.63 -7.40
N ILE A 283 -1.64 -8.93 -7.46
CA ILE A 283 -2.35 -9.97 -6.69
C ILE A 283 -2.06 -9.82 -5.20
N GLY A 284 -0.78 -9.71 -4.82
CA GLY A 284 -0.37 -9.66 -3.42
C GLY A 284 -0.93 -8.44 -2.70
N GLU A 285 -0.75 -7.25 -3.27
CA GLU A 285 -1.16 -6.00 -2.64
C GLU A 285 -2.69 -5.87 -2.58
N SER A 286 -3.41 -6.23 -3.66
CA SER A 286 -4.89 -6.20 -3.65
C SER A 286 -5.49 -7.09 -2.58
N TYR A 287 -4.89 -8.27 -2.35
CA TYR A 287 -5.32 -9.18 -1.29
C TYR A 287 -4.99 -8.65 0.11
N VAL A 288 -3.75 -8.19 0.36
CA VAL A 288 -3.35 -7.66 1.66
C VAL A 288 -4.16 -6.41 2.03
N ARG A 289 -4.44 -5.54 1.06
CA ARG A 289 -5.33 -4.38 1.27
C ARG A 289 -6.79 -4.77 1.44
N GLY A 290 -7.27 -5.78 0.73
CA GLY A 290 -8.60 -6.34 0.96
C GLY A 290 -8.73 -6.88 2.39
N LEU A 291 -7.66 -7.43 2.95
CA LEU A 291 -7.66 -8.01 4.29
C LEU A 291 -7.45 -6.97 5.41
N THR A 292 -6.62 -5.96 5.18
CA THR A 292 -6.14 -5.05 6.25
C THR A 292 -6.41 -3.57 5.99
N GLY A 293 -6.60 -3.15 4.74
CA GLY A 293 -6.61 -1.74 4.36
C GLY A 293 -5.22 -1.08 4.41
N TYR A 294 -4.16 -1.83 4.73
CA TYR A 294 -2.79 -1.34 4.68
C TYR A 294 -2.06 -1.89 3.47
N ALA A 295 -1.19 -1.07 2.90
CA ALA A 295 -0.24 -1.51 1.91
C ALA A 295 0.83 -2.37 2.56
N TYR A 296 1.51 -3.21 1.80
CA TYR A 296 2.79 -3.75 2.25
C TYR A 296 3.85 -3.56 1.17
N GLN A 297 3.49 -3.52 -0.11
CA GLN A 297 4.47 -3.46 -1.18
C GLN A 297 5.00 -2.05 -1.48
N GLN A 298 4.79 -1.07 -0.61
CA GLN A 298 5.13 0.32 -0.97
C GLN A 298 6.49 0.73 -0.45
N GLU A 299 7.44 0.90 -1.37
CA GLU A 299 8.72 1.62 -1.20
C GLU A 299 9.41 1.73 -2.58
N ARG A 300 9.78 2.93 -3.06
CA ARG A 300 10.34 3.13 -4.42
C ARG A 300 11.80 2.67 -4.52
N ALA A 301 12.62 2.95 -3.53
CA ALA A 301 14.05 3.10 -3.75
C ALA A 301 14.86 1.80 -3.71
N MET A 302 14.34 0.72 -3.11
CA MET A 302 15.21 -0.39 -2.71
C MET A 302 14.83 -1.77 -3.25
N TRP A 303 13.55 -2.13 -3.29
CA TRP A 303 13.17 -3.53 -3.45
C TRP A 303 12.24 -3.87 -4.62
N PRO A 304 11.36 -3.01 -5.17
CA PRO A 304 10.37 -3.46 -6.17
C PRO A 304 10.97 -4.04 -7.45
N ALA A 305 12.15 -3.58 -7.84
CA ALA A 305 12.88 -4.08 -8.99
C ALA A 305 13.87 -5.21 -8.65
N TRP A 306 13.71 -5.89 -7.50
CA TRP A 306 14.59 -7.00 -7.07
C TRP A 306 14.88 -8.07 -8.15
N PRO A 307 13.93 -8.45 -9.04
CA PRO A 307 14.22 -9.45 -10.06
C PRO A 307 15.24 -8.95 -11.10
N LEU A 308 15.29 -7.64 -11.33
CA LEU A 308 16.21 -7.04 -12.29
C LEU A 308 17.67 -7.16 -11.84
N LYS A 309 17.94 -7.35 -10.54
CA LYS A 309 19.31 -7.61 -10.04
C LYS A 309 19.86 -8.98 -10.46
N PHE A 310 19.01 -9.92 -10.89
CA PHE A 310 19.46 -11.17 -11.50
C PHE A 310 19.86 -11.00 -12.97
N ILE A 311 19.35 -9.96 -13.65
CA ILE A 311 19.72 -9.59 -15.03
C ILE A 311 20.94 -8.65 -14.99
N TRP A 312 20.87 -7.64 -14.13
CA TRP A 312 21.90 -6.63 -13.90
C TRP A 312 22.28 -6.60 -12.42
N PRO A 313 23.23 -7.46 -11.99
CA PRO A 313 23.75 -7.42 -10.62
C PRO A 313 24.31 -6.05 -10.25
N GLN A 314 24.87 -5.35 -11.24
CA GLN A 314 25.31 -3.97 -11.18
C GLN A 314 24.68 -3.17 -12.31
N ALA A 315 24.45 -1.89 -12.06
CA ALA A 315 23.89 -0.99 -13.05
C ALA A 315 24.83 -0.89 -14.27
N PRO A 316 24.34 -1.11 -15.50
CA PRO A 316 25.18 -0.96 -16.69
C PRO A 316 25.63 0.49 -16.83
N ARG A 317 26.90 0.70 -17.19
CA ARG A 317 27.45 2.03 -17.51
C ARG A 317 27.99 2.01 -18.94
N PRO A 318 27.45 2.83 -19.87
CA PRO A 318 26.33 3.75 -19.71
C PRO A 318 24.99 3.04 -19.48
N TYR A 319 23.99 3.75 -18.93
CA TYR A 319 22.65 3.19 -18.77
C TYR A 319 22.04 2.84 -20.13
N THR A 320 21.44 1.66 -20.20
CA THR A 320 20.69 1.18 -21.37
C THR A 320 19.21 1.48 -21.20
N ASN A 321 18.48 1.59 -22.32
CA ASN A 321 17.01 1.72 -22.30
C ASN A 321 16.35 0.54 -21.55
N ASP A 322 16.88 -0.67 -21.76
CA ASP A 322 16.47 -1.88 -21.04
C ASP A 322 16.49 -1.70 -19.53
N TYR A 323 17.65 -1.27 -19.00
CA TYR A 323 17.84 -1.09 -17.56
C TYR A 323 16.93 0.02 -17.02
N PHE A 324 16.94 1.18 -17.69
CA PHE A 324 16.22 2.36 -17.26
C PHE A 324 14.70 2.14 -17.26
N TRP A 325 14.11 1.72 -18.37
CA TRP A 325 12.65 1.60 -18.43
C TRP A 325 12.12 0.43 -17.60
N SER A 326 12.84 -0.69 -17.55
CA SER A 326 12.37 -1.87 -16.80
C SER A 326 12.23 -1.58 -15.32
N GLY A 327 13.26 -0.98 -14.72
CA GLY A 327 13.18 -0.72 -13.30
C GLY A 327 12.41 0.57 -12.98
N GLU A 328 12.31 1.56 -13.88
CA GLU A 328 11.52 2.78 -13.65
C GLU A 328 10.06 2.39 -13.44
N ILE A 329 9.60 1.45 -14.26
CA ILE A 329 8.25 0.90 -14.16
C ILE A 329 8.03 0.13 -12.87
N LEU A 330 9.00 -0.67 -12.41
CA LEU A 330 8.86 -1.43 -11.17
C LEU A 330 9.03 -0.54 -9.93
N ILE A 331 10.00 0.36 -9.92
CA ILE A 331 10.30 1.28 -8.81
C ILE A 331 9.17 2.28 -8.63
N ASN A 332 8.83 3.03 -9.70
CA ASN A 332 7.80 4.06 -9.60
C ASN A 332 6.39 3.48 -9.70
N GLY A 333 6.19 2.43 -10.48
CA GLY A 333 4.89 1.78 -10.60
C GLY A 333 4.49 0.94 -9.39
N VAL A 334 5.37 0.65 -8.44
CA VAL A 334 4.98 -0.12 -7.23
C VAL A 334 4.79 0.79 -6.02
N ASN A 335 4.87 2.12 -6.20
CA ASN A 335 4.69 3.04 -5.10
C ASN A 335 3.35 3.79 -5.09
N THR A 336 2.82 3.93 -3.88
CA THR A 336 1.63 4.71 -3.48
C THR A 336 0.36 4.36 -4.25
N ALA A 337 -0.77 4.34 -3.54
CA ALA A 337 -2.10 4.05 -4.08
C ALA A 337 -2.61 5.05 -5.16
N GLY A 338 -1.79 6.00 -5.61
CA GLY A 338 -2.16 7.04 -6.57
C GLY A 338 -1.68 6.82 -8.00
N ALA A 339 -0.60 6.06 -8.22
CA ALA A 339 -0.05 5.84 -9.56
C ALA A 339 0.87 4.61 -9.56
N GLY A 340 0.33 3.45 -9.95
CA GLY A 340 1.12 2.22 -9.94
C GLY A 340 0.47 1.04 -10.65
N VAL A 341 1.30 0.03 -10.96
CA VAL A 341 0.91 -1.24 -11.58
C VAL A 341 -0.13 -1.99 -10.76
N HIS A 342 -0.08 -1.85 -9.43
CA HIS A 342 -0.96 -2.56 -8.48
C HIS A 342 -2.22 -1.76 -8.12
N THR A 343 -2.18 -0.42 -8.19
CA THR A 343 -3.27 0.50 -7.77
C THR A 343 -4.62 0.13 -8.38
N TRP A 344 -4.63 -0.24 -9.65
CA TRP A 344 -5.87 -0.52 -10.36
C TRP A 344 -6.48 -1.87 -9.99
N GLY A 345 -5.66 -2.84 -9.60
CA GLY A 345 -6.15 -4.07 -8.98
C GLY A 345 -6.87 -3.74 -7.67
N GLU A 346 -6.23 -2.97 -6.80
CA GLU A 346 -6.83 -2.57 -5.52
C GLU A 346 -8.16 -1.84 -5.70
N ALA A 347 -8.17 -0.79 -6.54
CA ALA A 347 -9.34 0.02 -6.80
C ALA A 347 -10.50 -0.83 -7.34
N SER A 348 -10.19 -1.78 -8.23
CA SER A 348 -11.19 -2.68 -8.81
C SER A 348 -11.77 -3.64 -7.79
N MET A 349 -10.93 -4.25 -6.96
CA MET A 349 -11.39 -5.19 -5.94
C MET A 349 -12.19 -4.48 -4.84
N HIS A 350 -11.79 -3.27 -4.43
CA HIS A 350 -12.60 -2.44 -3.53
C HIS A 350 -13.95 -2.06 -4.17
N GLY A 351 -13.96 -1.71 -5.46
CA GLY A 351 -15.20 -1.47 -6.21
C GLY A 351 -16.13 -2.68 -6.23
N PHE A 352 -15.61 -3.88 -6.46
CA PHE A 352 -16.40 -5.12 -6.39
C PHE A 352 -16.88 -5.44 -4.98
N ALA A 353 -16.05 -5.20 -3.95
CA ALA A 353 -16.44 -5.38 -2.56
C ALA A 353 -17.58 -4.44 -2.14
N LEU A 354 -17.62 -3.22 -2.68
CA LEU A 354 -18.74 -2.30 -2.51
C LEU A 354 -19.97 -2.76 -3.29
N ALA A 355 -19.79 -3.23 -4.54
CA ALA A 355 -20.88 -3.74 -5.36
C ALA A 355 -21.61 -4.92 -4.68
N SER A 356 -20.85 -5.84 -4.07
CA SER A 356 -21.40 -6.96 -3.28
C SER A 356 -22.30 -6.49 -2.13
N ARG A 357 -21.87 -5.47 -1.37
CA ARG A 357 -22.62 -4.92 -0.22
C ARG A 357 -23.86 -4.14 -0.64
N THR A 358 -23.76 -3.41 -1.74
CA THR A 358 -24.83 -2.57 -2.30
C THR A 358 -25.78 -3.33 -3.21
N LYS A 359 -25.49 -4.61 -3.49
CA LYS A 359 -26.19 -5.45 -4.48
C LYS A 359 -26.21 -4.83 -5.89
N ILE A 360 -25.23 -3.97 -6.20
CA ILE A 360 -25.05 -3.45 -7.56
C ILE A 360 -24.47 -4.58 -8.42
N ASN A 361 -24.94 -4.68 -9.67
CA ASN A 361 -24.42 -5.66 -10.61
C ASN A 361 -22.92 -5.41 -10.86
N TYR A 362 -22.09 -6.45 -10.71
CA TYR A 362 -20.63 -6.37 -10.87
C TYR A 362 -20.20 -5.88 -12.27
N ARG A 363 -20.96 -6.20 -13.32
CA ARG A 363 -20.70 -5.73 -14.70
C ARG A 363 -20.88 -4.21 -14.78
N THR A 364 -21.93 -3.69 -14.15
CA THR A 364 -22.17 -2.24 -14.05
C THR A 364 -21.05 -1.56 -13.27
N ALA A 365 -20.64 -2.13 -12.13
CA ALA A 365 -19.52 -1.59 -11.34
C ALA A 365 -18.22 -1.54 -12.18
N PHE A 366 -17.91 -2.61 -12.93
CA PHE A 366 -16.76 -2.63 -13.83
C PHE A 366 -16.82 -1.54 -14.89
N TYR A 367 -17.95 -1.38 -15.59
CA TYR A 367 -18.09 -0.33 -16.61
C TYR A 367 -18.01 1.08 -16.04
N ILE A 368 -18.53 1.32 -14.83
CA ILE A 368 -18.35 2.61 -14.15
C ILE A 368 -16.86 2.87 -13.93
N MET A 369 -16.11 1.89 -13.42
CA MET A 369 -14.66 2.05 -13.21
C MET A 369 -13.91 2.32 -14.52
N VAL A 370 -14.24 1.60 -15.60
CA VAL A 370 -13.68 1.83 -16.94
C VAL A 370 -13.96 3.26 -17.40
N LEU A 371 -15.21 3.71 -17.30
CA LEU A 371 -15.63 5.05 -17.71
C LEU A 371 -14.91 6.13 -16.90
N THR A 372 -14.81 5.96 -15.58
CA THR A 372 -14.11 6.89 -14.69
C THR A 372 -12.64 7.04 -15.08
N ILE A 373 -11.96 5.96 -15.43
CA ILE A 373 -10.54 6.00 -15.79
C ILE A 373 -10.35 6.53 -17.21
N PHE A 374 -11.23 6.16 -18.13
CA PHE A 374 -11.21 6.67 -19.51
C PHE A 374 -11.42 8.20 -19.58
N ILE A 375 -12.22 8.76 -18.67
CA ILE A 375 -12.43 10.22 -18.56
C ILE A 375 -11.36 10.87 -17.69
N GLY A 376 -11.08 10.29 -16.53
CA GLY A 376 -10.22 10.88 -15.50
C GLY A 376 -8.74 10.94 -15.89
N LEU A 377 -8.21 9.92 -16.58
CA LEU A 377 -6.80 9.90 -16.98
C LEU A 377 -6.44 10.99 -17.99
N PRO A 378 -7.17 11.18 -19.12
CA PRO A 378 -6.90 12.28 -20.04
C PRO A 378 -6.98 13.65 -19.35
N ILE A 379 -8.00 13.87 -18.50
CA ILE A 379 -8.15 15.12 -17.76
C ILE A 379 -6.94 15.33 -16.84
N SER A 380 -6.53 14.31 -16.09
CA SER A 380 -5.35 14.37 -15.23
C SER A 380 -4.07 14.71 -16.02
N MET A 381 -3.87 14.11 -17.19
CA MET A 381 -2.72 14.38 -18.05
C MET A 381 -2.74 15.81 -18.63
N VAL A 382 -3.91 16.30 -19.06
CA VAL A 382 -4.10 17.69 -19.51
C VAL A 382 -3.83 18.67 -18.37
N ILE A 383 -4.38 18.41 -17.18
CA ILE A 383 -4.13 19.23 -15.98
C ILE A 383 -2.65 19.22 -15.64
N ARG A 384 -1.97 18.06 -15.70
CA ARG A 384 -0.53 17.97 -15.41
C ARG A 384 0.27 18.89 -16.35
N VAL A 385 0.04 18.80 -17.65
CA VAL A 385 0.72 19.68 -18.63
C VAL A 385 0.35 21.15 -18.39
N TRP A 386 -0.93 21.45 -18.22
CA TRP A 386 -1.43 22.81 -18.01
C TRP A 386 -0.84 23.46 -16.74
N TRP A 387 -0.84 22.72 -15.63
CA TRP A 387 -0.36 23.17 -14.34
C TRP A 387 1.12 23.54 -14.38
N PHE A 388 1.97 22.68 -14.96
CA PHE A 388 3.39 22.98 -15.12
C PHE A 388 3.65 24.20 -16.00
N ASN A 389 2.85 24.42 -17.04
CA ASN A 389 3.01 25.57 -17.94
C ASN A 389 2.55 26.90 -17.29
N ILE A 390 1.53 26.88 -16.43
CA ILE A 390 1.12 28.07 -15.67
C ILE A 390 2.12 28.39 -14.57
N MET A 391 2.56 27.36 -13.85
CA MET A 391 3.42 27.54 -12.67
C MET A 391 4.87 27.83 -13.04
N GLY A 392 5.30 27.45 -14.24
CA GLY A 392 6.71 27.49 -14.64
C GLY A 392 7.59 26.78 -13.61
N GLY A 393 8.77 27.34 -13.32
CA GLY A 393 9.69 26.79 -12.31
C GLY A 393 9.19 26.85 -10.86
N ARG A 394 8.02 27.44 -10.58
CA ARG A 394 7.41 27.40 -9.23
C ARG A 394 6.74 26.06 -8.93
N ALA A 395 6.33 25.32 -9.96
CA ALA A 395 6.01 23.92 -9.79
C ALA A 395 7.32 23.15 -9.83
N GLY A 396 7.76 22.62 -8.68
CA GLY A 396 8.82 21.63 -8.68
C GLY A 396 8.44 20.51 -9.65
N THR A 397 9.38 20.08 -10.50
CA THR A 397 9.20 18.92 -11.42
C THR A 397 8.74 17.66 -10.68
N CYS A 398 9.04 17.61 -9.38
CA CYS A 398 8.50 16.68 -8.39
C CYS A 398 7.95 17.47 -7.19
N SER A 399 6.85 16.98 -6.60
CA SER A 399 6.25 17.59 -5.40
C SER A 399 6.99 17.24 -4.10
N SER A 400 7.81 16.19 -4.13
CA SER A 400 8.63 15.74 -3.01
C SER A 400 9.81 14.89 -3.50
N SER A 401 10.83 14.70 -2.66
CA SER A 401 11.93 13.76 -2.91
C SER A 401 11.45 12.31 -3.09
N TRP A 402 10.22 11.99 -2.68
CA TRP A 402 9.58 10.70 -2.89
C TRP A 402 9.16 10.48 -4.34
N ASP A 403 8.74 11.53 -5.06
CA ASP A 403 8.33 11.48 -6.48
C ASP A 403 9.50 11.50 -7.47
N CYS A 404 10.71 11.70 -6.95
CA CYS A 404 11.93 11.93 -7.71
C CYS A 404 12.97 10.81 -7.48
N ALA A 405 12.56 9.64 -6.99
CA ALA A 405 13.44 8.47 -6.90
C ALA A 405 13.53 7.82 -8.29
N TRP A 406 14.69 7.94 -8.92
CA TRP A 406 14.93 7.47 -10.29
C TRP A 406 15.90 6.29 -10.30
N ILE A 407 15.82 5.51 -11.36
CA ILE A 407 16.97 4.71 -11.76
C ILE A 407 18.15 5.60 -12.08
N GLY A 408 19.33 5.15 -11.68
CA GLY A 408 20.55 5.91 -11.83
C GLY A 408 20.89 6.78 -10.61
N ALA A 409 20.02 6.81 -9.60
CA ALA A 409 20.35 7.38 -8.30
C ALA A 409 21.22 6.39 -7.52
N ASP A 410 22.25 6.90 -6.83
CA ASP A 410 23.23 6.10 -6.07
C ASP A 410 22.59 5.09 -5.11
N ASN A 411 21.36 5.35 -4.62
CA ASN A 411 20.64 4.45 -3.74
C ASN A 411 20.24 3.12 -4.40
N TRP A 412 19.80 3.10 -5.65
CA TRP A 412 19.44 1.84 -6.33
C TRP A 412 20.68 1.13 -6.89
N ASP A 413 21.63 1.91 -7.40
CA ASP A 413 22.82 1.35 -8.04
C ASP A 413 23.81 0.79 -7.02
N ASN A 414 23.99 1.46 -5.88
CA ASN A 414 25.04 1.12 -4.90
C ASN A 414 24.52 0.55 -3.57
N ASN A 415 23.26 0.78 -3.15
CA ASN A 415 22.78 0.38 -1.82
C ASN A 415 21.95 -0.91 -1.78
N ILE A 416 21.76 -1.59 -2.92
CA ILE A 416 20.99 -2.85 -2.99
C ILE A 416 21.94 -4.05 -2.99
N PRO A 417 21.65 -5.07 -2.16
CA PRO A 417 22.47 -6.27 -2.10
C PRO A 417 22.53 -7.00 -3.45
N GLY A 418 23.64 -7.70 -3.67
CA GLY A 418 23.83 -8.54 -4.85
C GLY A 418 22.78 -9.67 -4.94
N PRO A 419 22.61 -10.27 -6.13
CA PRO A 419 21.58 -11.28 -6.39
C PRO A 419 21.66 -12.50 -5.47
N ASP A 420 22.86 -12.92 -5.06
CA ASP A 420 23.04 -14.07 -4.16
C ASP A 420 22.37 -13.84 -2.80
N LEU A 421 22.53 -12.63 -2.26
CA LEU A 421 21.98 -12.26 -0.97
C LEU A 421 20.47 -12.04 -1.06
N ILE A 422 19.99 -11.42 -2.15
CA ILE A 422 18.56 -11.35 -2.45
C ILE A 422 17.95 -12.76 -2.51
N ALA A 423 18.62 -13.71 -3.18
CA ALA A 423 18.14 -15.09 -3.29
C ALA A 423 18.05 -15.79 -1.92
N ILE A 424 19.02 -15.57 -1.03
CA ILE A 424 18.99 -16.12 0.34
C ILE A 424 17.78 -15.60 1.11
N PHE A 425 17.53 -14.28 1.11
CA PHE A 425 16.40 -13.70 1.85
C PHE A 425 15.06 -13.91 1.17
N LEU A 426 15.04 -14.08 -0.15
CA LEU A 426 13.89 -14.56 -0.89
C LEU A 426 13.51 -15.96 -0.40
N LEU A 427 14.45 -16.90 -0.39
CA LEU A 427 14.18 -18.28 0.05
C LEU A 427 13.79 -18.34 1.52
N ALA A 428 14.54 -17.64 2.39
CA ALA A 428 14.25 -17.60 3.82
C ALA A 428 12.87 -17.00 4.09
N GLY A 429 12.52 -15.89 3.44
CA GLY A 429 11.22 -15.24 3.61
C GLY A 429 10.09 -16.10 3.08
N PHE A 430 10.34 -16.80 1.96
CA PHE A 430 9.41 -17.76 1.40
C PHE A 430 9.10 -18.88 2.40
N ILE A 431 10.14 -19.48 2.97
CA ILE A 431 10.01 -20.56 3.97
C ILE A 431 9.27 -20.07 5.21
N VAL A 432 9.60 -18.88 5.73
CA VAL A 432 8.92 -18.31 6.91
C VAL A 432 7.43 -18.12 6.64
N VAL A 433 7.05 -17.49 5.52
CA VAL A 433 5.63 -17.27 5.21
C VAL A 433 4.89 -18.56 4.90
N ALA A 434 5.50 -19.50 4.17
CA ALA A 434 4.91 -20.81 3.93
C ALA A 434 4.71 -21.60 5.22
N ALA A 435 5.67 -21.54 6.16
CA ALA A 435 5.56 -22.15 7.47
C ALA A 435 4.45 -21.49 8.31
N LEU A 436 4.39 -20.15 8.35
CA LEU A 436 3.32 -19.43 9.06
C LEU A 436 1.93 -19.77 8.50
N ASP A 437 1.80 -19.83 7.18
CA ASP A 437 0.56 -20.21 6.50
C ASP A 437 0.17 -21.67 6.82
N PHE A 438 1.14 -22.61 6.78
CA PHE A 438 0.94 -24.01 7.14
C PHE A 438 0.54 -24.20 8.61
N LEU A 439 1.26 -23.56 9.54
CA LEU A 439 0.98 -23.63 10.97
C LEU A 439 -0.43 -23.11 11.28
N ARG A 440 -0.85 -22.03 10.61
CA ARG A 440 -2.21 -21.49 10.76
C ARG A 440 -3.29 -22.40 10.17
N MET A 441 -3.00 -23.15 9.11
CA MET A 441 -3.90 -24.18 8.59
C MET A 441 -3.99 -25.40 9.53
N ARG A 442 -2.90 -25.73 10.25
CA ARG A 442 -2.82 -26.95 11.08
C ARG A 442 -3.23 -26.74 12.55
N PHE A 443 -3.00 -25.55 13.11
CA PHE A 443 -3.18 -25.23 14.52
C PHE A 443 -4.09 -24.01 14.69
N ILE A 444 -5.30 -24.23 15.21
CA ILE A 444 -6.32 -23.20 15.41
C ILE A 444 -5.87 -22.09 16.38
N TRP A 445 -5.00 -22.43 17.35
CA TRP A 445 -4.51 -21.48 18.36
C TRP A 445 -3.30 -20.66 17.91
N TRP A 446 -2.75 -20.93 16.72
CA TRP A 446 -1.54 -20.25 16.26
C TRP A 446 -1.77 -18.74 16.11
N PRO A 447 -1.02 -17.88 16.83
CA PRO A 447 -1.36 -16.47 16.94
C PRO A 447 -0.77 -15.60 15.81
N ILE A 448 0.25 -16.09 15.09
CA ILE A 448 0.98 -15.30 14.10
C ILE A 448 0.41 -15.50 12.69
N HIS A 449 -0.01 -14.40 12.09
CA HIS A 449 -0.55 -14.34 10.74
C HIS A 449 0.54 -13.96 9.72
N PRO A 450 0.65 -14.65 8.57
CA PRO A 450 1.66 -14.35 7.55
C PRO A 450 1.61 -12.89 7.06
N VAL A 451 0.42 -12.36 6.79
CA VAL A 451 0.23 -10.93 6.42
C VAL A 451 0.75 -9.95 7.50
N GLY A 452 0.61 -10.27 8.79
CA GLY A 452 1.18 -9.42 9.85
C GLY A 452 2.71 -9.41 9.82
N PHE A 453 3.33 -10.54 9.46
CA PHE A 453 4.77 -10.61 9.22
C PHE A 453 5.19 -9.74 8.03
N LEU A 454 4.46 -9.78 6.91
CA LEU A 454 4.72 -8.90 5.76
C LEU A 454 4.66 -7.42 6.15
N LEU A 455 3.59 -7.01 6.84
CA LEU A 455 3.39 -5.63 7.29
C LEU A 455 4.48 -5.18 8.28
N SER A 456 4.97 -6.08 9.14
CA SER A 456 6.01 -5.75 10.11
C SER A 456 7.35 -5.38 9.48
N GLY A 457 7.65 -5.93 8.29
CA GLY A 457 8.82 -5.59 7.49
C GLY A 457 8.55 -4.57 6.41
N ALA A 458 7.31 -4.11 6.29
CA ALA A 458 6.90 -3.25 5.21
C ALA A 458 7.44 -1.83 5.39
N ALA A 459 8.21 -1.34 4.42
CA ALA A 459 9.06 -0.18 4.64
C ALA A 459 8.23 1.10 4.79
N ARG A 460 7.10 1.22 4.08
CA ARG A 460 6.11 2.28 4.33
C ARG A 460 5.50 2.18 5.72
N GLU A 461 5.16 1.00 6.19
CA GLU A 461 4.46 0.76 7.46
C GLU A 461 5.40 1.04 8.65
N ILE A 462 6.65 0.62 8.54
CA ILE A 462 7.73 0.99 9.47
C ILE A 462 7.98 2.50 9.41
N TRP A 463 8.10 3.09 8.21
CA TRP A 463 8.36 4.52 8.03
C TRP A 463 7.24 5.38 8.58
N THR A 464 5.98 4.99 8.39
CA THR A 464 4.82 5.69 8.97
C THR A 464 4.67 5.45 10.47
N GLY A 465 5.43 4.51 11.05
CA GLY A 465 5.33 4.16 12.47
C GLY A 465 3.99 3.52 12.83
N THR A 466 3.33 2.86 11.87
CA THR A 466 1.97 2.33 12.04
C THR A 466 1.86 1.26 13.12
N TRP A 467 2.96 0.65 13.55
CA TRP A 467 2.98 -0.33 14.64
C TRP A 467 2.32 0.20 15.93
N THR A 468 2.42 1.52 16.23
CA THR A 468 1.71 2.11 17.38
C THR A 468 0.20 2.15 17.16
N ALA A 469 -0.25 2.41 15.93
CA ALA A 469 -1.66 2.36 15.57
C ALA A 469 -2.20 0.92 15.64
N PHE A 470 -1.46 -0.07 15.14
CA PHE A 470 -1.81 -1.48 15.26
C PHE A 470 -1.86 -1.97 16.71
N LEU A 471 -0.91 -1.56 17.56
CA LEU A 471 -0.91 -1.89 18.99
C LEU A 471 -2.12 -1.28 19.70
N ALA A 472 -2.35 0.03 19.55
CA ALA A 472 -3.47 0.71 20.20
C ALA A 472 -4.83 0.16 19.70
N ALA A 473 -4.97 -0.06 18.39
CA ALA A 473 -6.15 -0.67 17.82
C ALA A 473 -6.35 -2.12 18.27
N TRP A 474 -5.28 -2.90 18.42
CA TRP A 474 -5.34 -4.25 18.97
C TRP A 474 -5.84 -4.24 20.41
N ILE A 475 -5.29 -3.37 21.27
CA ILE A 475 -5.76 -3.22 22.67
C ILE A 475 -7.24 -2.84 22.69
N ALA A 476 -7.62 -1.80 21.94
CA ALA A 476 -9.00 -1.32 21.89
C ALA A 476 -9.96 -2.40 21.40
N LYS A 477 -9.63 -3.08 20.29
CA LYS A 477 -10.48 -4.13 19.72
C LYS A 477 -10.56 -5.35 20.62
N TRP A 478 -9.45 -5.76 21.24
CA TRP A 478 -9.42 -6.84 22.20
C TRP A 478 -10.32 -6.54 23.40
N LEU A 479 -10.26 -5.31 23.95
CA LEU A 479 -11.16 -4.87 25.01
C LEU A 479 -12.62 -4.88 24.57
N THR A 480 -12.94 -4.31 23.39
CA THR A 480 -14.32 -4.31 22.85
C THR A 480 -14.88 -5.73 22.76
N LEU A 481 -14.10 -6.65 22.19
CA LEU A 481 -14.52 -8.04 22.02
C LEU A 481 -14.60 -8.81 23.34
N ARG A 482 -13.73 -8.51 24.32
CA ARG A 482 -13.76 -9.14 25.65
C ARG A 482 -14.92 -8.65 26.52
N ILE A 483 -15.25 -7.36 26.46
CA ILE A 483 -16.27 -6.75 27.31
C ILE A 483 -17.68 -6.96 26.73
N GLY A 484 -17.86 -6.69 25.44
CA GLY A 484 -19.19 -6.66 24.82
C GLY A 484 -19.40 -7.63 23.66
N GLY A 485 -18.42 -8.48 23.36
CA GLY A 485 -18.49 -9.47 22.28
C GLY A 485 -18.59 -8.85 20.88
N SER A 486 -19.01 -9.66 19.91
CA SER A 486 -19.19 -9.23 18.52
C SER A 486 -20.26 -8.16 18.38
N ARG A 487 -21.32 -8.20 19.19
CA ARG A 487 -22.42 -7.24 19.14
C ARG A 487 -21.96 -5.81 19.44
N LEU A 488 -21.13 -5.61 20.47
CA LEU A 488 -20.57 -4.29 20.77
C LEU A 488 -19.66 -3.79 19.63
N TYR A 489 -18.86 -4.68 19.06
CA TYR A 489 -18.02 -4.36 17.91
C TYR A 489 -18.85 -3.92 16.70
N GLU A 490 -19.85 -4.69 16.30
CA GLU A 490 -20.67 -4.41 15.11
C GLU A 490 -21.58 -3.19 15.30
N GLU A 491 -22.31 -3.12 16.42
CA GLU A 491 -23.31 -2.06 16.62
C GLU A 491 -22.68 -0.70 16.98
N HIS A 492 -21.61 -0.70 17.77
CA HIS A 492 -21.01 0.52 18.34
C HIS A 492 -19.60 0.78 17.79
N GLY A 493 -18.73 -0.24 17.76
CA GLY A 493 -17.37 -0.09 17.26
C GLY A 493 -17.32 0.35 15.80
N VAL A 494 -17.93 -0.42 14.89
CA VAL A 494 -17.95 -0.11 13.46
C VAL A 494 -18.72 1.19 13.19
N ALA A 495 -19.81 1.45 13.92
CA ALA A 495 -20.54 2.71 13.82
C ALA A 495 -19.69 3.93 14.19
N PHE A 496 -18.93 3.84 15.29
CA PHE A 496 -17.99 4.89 15.69
C PHE A 496 -16.95 5.16 14.61
N ILE A 497 -16.39 4.10 14.03
CA ILE A 497 -15.41 4.22 12.93
C ILE A 497 -16.03 4.89 11.70
N GLY A 498 -17.23 4.49 11.28
CA GLY A 498 -17.94 5.12 10.16
C GLY A 498 -18.18 6.62 10.38
N GLY A 499 -18.53 7.00 11.61
CA GLY A 499 -18.69 8.40 12.01
C GLY A 499 -17.37 9.15 11.96
N ALA A 500 -16.31 8.59 12.56
CA ALA A 500 -15.00 9.23 12.61
C ALA A 500 -14.37 9.42 11.23
N LEU A 501 -14.59 8.48 10.31
CA LEU A 501 -14.21 8.64 8.90
C LEU A 501 -14.99 9.78 8.23
N ALA A 502 -16.31 9.86 8.43
CA ALA A 502 -17.12 10.94 7.87
C ALA A 502 -16.69 12.33 8.40
N GLY A 503 -16.44 12.44 9.71
CA GLY A 503 -15.92 13.66 10.33
C GLY A 503 -14.54 14.06 9.80
N THR A 504 -13.64 13.07 9.62
CA THR A 504 -12.31 13.28 9.01
C THR A 504 -12.44 13.79 7.57
N LEU A 505 -13.27 13.15 6.76
CA LEU A 505 -13.49 13.54 5.36
C LEU A 505 -14.08 14.94 5.22
N ALA A 506 -14.99 15.34 6.12
CA ALA A 506 -15.55 16.69 6.12
C ALA A 506 -14.46 17.75 6.31
N VAL A 507 -13.51 17.53 7.23
CA VAL A 507 -12.39 18.46 7.42
C VAL A 507 -11.42 18.45 6.24
N ILE A 508 -11.13 17.28 5.67
CA ILE A 508 -10.27 17.18 4.48
C ILE A 508 -10.87 17.98 3.32
N PHE A 509 -12.19 17.88 3.11
CA PHE A 509 -12.88 18.65 2.08
C PHE A 509 -12.76 20.17 2.31
N VAL A 510 -13.04 20.63 3.53
CA VAL A 510 -12.90 22.04 3.91
C VAL A 510 -11.45 22.51 3.75
N GLY A 511 -10.49 21.73 4.24
CA GLY A 511 -9.06 22.01 4.13
C GLY A 511 -8.57 22.07 2.68
N ALA A 512 -9.07 21.19 1.80
CA ALA A 512 -8.75 21.20 0.38
C ALA A 512 -9.25 22.48 -0.30
N VAL A 513 -10.51 22.87 -0.05
CA VAL A 513 -11.07 24.13 -0.57
C VAL A 513 -10.28 25.33 -0.08
N ILE A 514 -10.00 25.41 1.24
CA ILE A 514 -9.19 26.49 1.82
C ILE A 514 -7.80 26.52 1.20
N SER A 515 -7.16 25.37 1.00
CA SER A 515 -5.82 25.29 0.42
C SER A 515 -5.80 25.77 -1.03
N VAL A 516 -6.82 25.43 -1.82
CA VAL A 516 -6.98 25.94 -3.19
C VAL A 516 -7.17 27.45 -3.18
N VAL A 517 -8.02 27.99 -2.30
CA VAL A 517 -8.23 29.45 -2.19
C VAL A 517 -6.94 30.15 -1.77
N ARG A 518 -6.27 29.66 -0.72
CA ARG A 518 -5.01 30.23 -0.20
C ARG A 518 -3.89 30.22 -1.23
N PHE A 519 -3.87 29.21 -2.10
CA PHE A 519 -2.91 29.12 -3.19
C PHE A 519 -3.06 30.29 -4.19
N PHE A 520 -4.30 30.69 -4.52
CA PHE A 520 -4.56 31.81 -5.43
C PHE A 520 -4.60 33.17 -4.72
N ILE A 521 -4.99 33.20 -3.45
CA ILE A 521 -5.12 34.40 -2.62
C ILE A 521 -4.31 34.16 -1.34
N PRO A 522 -3.03 34.57 -1.29
CA PRO A 522 -2.20 34.40 -0.11
C PRO A 522 -2.77 35.25 1.05
N PHE A 523 -3.07 34.61 2.17
CA PHE A 523 -3.41 35.25 3.43
C PHE A 523 -2.71 34.55 4.61
#